data_AF-A0A3B0CAQ2-F1
#
_entry.id   AF-A0A3B0CAQ2-F1
#
_cell.length_a   1.000
_cell.length_b   1.000
_cell.length_c   1.000
_cell.angle_alpha   90.00
_cell.angle_beta   90.00
_cell.angle_gamma   90.00
#
_symmetry.space_group_name_H-M   'P 1'
#
loop_
_entity.id
_entity.type
_entity.pdbx_description
1 polymer ?
#
loop_
_entity_poly.entity_id
_entity_poly.type
_entity_poly.pdbx_seq_one_letter_code
_entity_poly.pdbx_strand_id
1 'polypeptide(L)' 'MSKHCFLKEYSSFESEKIWLNFDLQLVKKLGQGNMKFKEVTNEGEHHYSCLHCNQQWKLSDPDHAYRGYFLTVQ' A
#
# COMPACT_ATOMS: atom_id res chain seq x y z
N MET A 1 15.34 -2.11 8.01
CA MET A 1 14.09 -2.33 7.25
C MET A 1 13.87 -3.84 7.12
N SER A 2 12.69 -4.37 7.47
CA SER A 2 12.45 -5.81 7.48
C SER A 2 11.97 -6.31 6.10
N LYS A 3 12.20 -7.58 5.78
CA LYS A 3 11.71 -8.24 4.55
C LYS A 3 10.17 -8.24 4.44
N HIS A 4 9.48 -7.93 5.54
CA HIS A 4 8.02 -7.94 5.64
C HIS A 4 7.41 -6.59 5.24
N CYS A 5 8.15 -5.49 5.36
CA CYS A 5 7.69 -4.13 5.03
C CYS A 5 7.80 -3.89 3.49
N PHE A 6 7.12 -2.86 2.97
CA PHE A 6 7.37 -2.36 1.60
C PHE A 6 8.61 -1.47 1.62
N LEU A 7 9.53 -1.69 0.68
CA LEU A 7 10.76 -0.89 0.55
C LEU A 7 10.62 0.24 -0.48
N LYS A 8 9.64 0.10 -1.38
CA LYS A 8 9.38 1.04 -2.46
C LYS A 8 8.07 1.76 -2.20
N GLU A 9 8.13 3.07 -2.32
CA GLU A 9 6.96 3.94 -2.40
C GLU A 9 6.63 4.22 -3.87
N TYR A 10 5.37 4.53 -4.09
CA TYR A 10 4.83 4.88 -5.40
C TYR A 10 4.15 6.23 -5.24
N SER A 11 4.81 7.32 -5.65
CA SER A 11 4.18 8.64 -5.70
C SER A 11 3.06 8.71 -6.75
N SER A 12 3.13 7.82 -7.75
CA SER A 12 2.05 7.52 -8.68
C SER A 12 2.26 6.14 -9.32
N PHE A 13 1.18 5.46 -9.68
CA PHE A 13 1.22 4.26 -10.52
C PHE A 13 1.23 4.68 -11.99
N GLU A 14 2.39 4.58 -12.64
CA GLU A 14 2.59 5.08 -14.02
C GLU A 14 1.83 4.26 -15.07
N SER A 15 1.42 3.04 -14.73
CA SER A 15 0.61 2.18 -15.58
C SER A 15 -0.20 1.19 -14.75
N GLU A 16 -1.30 0.69 -15.33
CA GLU A 16 -2.10 -0.40 -14.78
C GLU A 16 -1.25 -1.64 -14.47
N LYS A 17 -0.25 -1.96 -15.30
CA LYS A 17 0.66 -3.08 -15.06
C LYS A 17 1.46 -2.92 -13.76
N ILE A 18 1.89 -1.69 -13.44
CA ILE A 18 2.60 -1.42 -12.18
C ILE A 18 1.64 -1.53 -11.01
N TRP A 19 0.41 -1.00 -11.17
CA TRP A 19 -0.65 -1.12 -10.18
C TRP A 19 -0.97 -2.58 -9.85
N LEU A 20 -1.31 -3.40 -10.85
CA LEU A 20 -1.65 -4.82 -10.67
C LEU A 20 -0.52 -5.62 -10.03
N ASN A 21 0.74 -5.35 -10.40
CA ASN A 21 1.88 -6.01 -9.76
C ASN A 21 2.04 -5.59 -8.29
N PHE A 22 1.83 -4.31 -7.98
CA PHE A 22 1.82 -3.84 -6.60
C PHE A 22 0.68 -4.47 -5.80
N ASP A 23 -0.54 -4.49 -6.33
CA ASP A 23 -1.72 -5.06 -5.68
C ASP A 23 -1.51 -6.55 -5.34
N LEU A 24 -0.98 -7.33 -6.29
CA LEU A 24 -0.61 -8.73 -6.04
C LEU A 24 0.39 -8.89 -4.89
N GLN A 25 1.37 -7.99 -4.77
CA GLN A 25 2.32 -8.01 -3.65
C GLN A 25 1.67 -7.61 -2.32
N LEU A 26 0.76 -6.64 -2.33
CA LEU A 26 0.00 -6.20 -1.17
C LEU A 26 -0.90 -7.33 -0.65
N VAL A 27 -1.70 -7.94 -1.52
CA VAL A 27 -2.56 -9.09 -1.19
C VAL A 27 -1.73 -10.24 -0.63
N LYS A 28 -0.57 -10.54 -1.23
CA LYS A 28 0.34 -11.58 -0.70
C LYS A 28 0.84 -11.26 0.71
N LYS A 29 1.24 -10.02 0.98
CA LYS A 29 1.72 -9.60 2.31
C LYS A 29 0.61 -9.60 3.36
N LEU A 30 -0.61 -9.22 2.97
CA LEU A 30 -1.81 -9.33 3.82
C LEU A 30 -2.12 -10.80 4.14
N GLY A 31 -2.15 -11.67 3.12
CA GLY A 31 -2.41 -13.10 3.29
C GLY A 31 -1.34 -13.84 4.11
N GLN A 32 -0.10 -13.34 4.11
CA GLN A 32 0.98 -13.86 4.96
C GLN A 32 0.93 -13.36 6.41
N GLY A 33 0.00 -12.47 6.77
CA GLY A 33 -0.06 -11.86 8.11
C GLY A 33 1.12 -10.95 8.41
N ASN A 34 1.79 -10.43 7.37
CA ASN A 34 2.90 -9.47 7.54
C ASN A 34 2.40 -8.04 7.67
N MET A 35 1.22 -7.77 7.11
CA MET A 35 0.56 -6.48 7.11
C MET A 35 -0.90 -6.64 7.52
N LYS A 36 -1.45 -5.57 8.06
CA LYS A 36 -2.89 -5.43 8.29
C LYS A 36 -3.42 -4.15 7.65
N PHE A 37 -4.62 -4.24 7.11
CA PHE A 37 -5.45 -3.08 6.83
C PHE A 37 -5.90 -2.45 8.16
N LYS A 38 -5.90 -1.12 8.23
CA LYS A 38 -6.33 -0.35 9.41
C LYS A 38 -7.71 0.26 9.19
N GLU A 39 -7.81 1.15 8.21
CA GLU A 39 -8.99 1.98 7.98
C GLU A 39 -8.99 2.58 6.57
N VAL A 40 -10.14 3.10 6.16
CA VAL A 40 -10.29 3.97 5.00
C VAL A 40 -10.55 5.39 5.49
N THR A 41 -9.82 6.38 4.98
CA THR A 41 -10.09 7.78 5.29
C THR A 41 -11.33 8.28 4.54
N ASN A 42 -11.91 9.39 4.98
CA ASN A 42 -13.03 10.03 4.27
C ASN A 42 -12.65 10.49 2.84
N GLU A 43 -11.35 10.58 2.56
CA GLU A 43 -10.79 10.94 1.25
C GLU A 43 -10.57 9.71 0.34
N GLY A 44 -10.95 8.51 0.81
CA GLY A 44 -10.81 7.26 0.06
C GLY A 44 -9.41 6.64 0.14
N GLU A 45 -8.59 7.03 1.12
CA GLU A 45 -7.26 6.46 1.30
C GLU A 45 -7.30 5.23 2.19
N HIS A 46 -6.71 4.13 1.74
CA HIS A 46 -6.58 2.89 2.51
C HIS A 46 -5.29 2.91 3.33
N HIS A 47 -5.39 2.76 4.64
CA HIS A 47 -4.25 2.72 5.54
C HIS A 47 -3.86 1.28 5.88
N TYR A 48 -2.55 1.02 5.80
CA TYR A 48 -1.94 -0.28 6.10
C TYR A 48 -0.85 -0.13 7.14
N SER A 49 -0.60 -1.18 7.91
CA SER A 49 0.52 -1.23 8.84
C SER A 49 1.20 -2.60 8.85
N CYS A 50 2.52 -2.59 8.98
CA CYS A 50 3.30 -3.81 9.15
C CYS A 50 3.24 -4.26 10.61
N LEU A 51 2.96 -5.54 10.81
CA LEU A 51 2.88 -6.12 12.16
C LEU A 51 4.24 -6.36 12.82
N HIS A 52 5.33 -6.28 12.04
CA HIS A 52 6.70 -6.52 12.53
C HIS A 52 7.46 -5.23 12.85
N CYS A 53 7.27 -4.20 12.03
CA CYS A 53 8.01 -2.94 12.11
C CYS A 53 7.15 -1.75 12.54
N ASN A 54 5.82 -1.93 12.68
CA ASN A 54 4.82 -0.87 12.91
C ASN A 54 4.83 0.28 11.89
N GLN A 55 5.65 0.20 10.84
CA GLN A 55 5.63 1.14 9.72
C GLN A 55 4.26 1.10 9.05
N GLN A 56 3.80 2.28 8.63
CA GLN A 56 2.47 2.49 8.09
C GLN A 56 2.56 3.03 6.68
N TRP A 57 1.57 2.71 5.87
CA TRP A 57 1.44 3.23 4.52
C TRP A 57 0.01 3.64 4.26
N LYS A 58 -0.14 4.62 3.37
CA LYS A 58 -1.41 5.03 2.82
C LYS A 58 -1.43 4.76 1.32
N LEU A 59 -2.56 4.26 0.85
CA LEU A 59 -2.83 3.87 -0.52
C LEU A 59 -4.01 4.68 -1.03
N SER A 60 -3.84 5.37 -2.15
CA SER A 60 -4.95 5.91 -2.94
C SER A 60 -5.11 5.04 -4.18
N ASP A 61 -6.31 4.49 -4.37
CA ASP A 61 -6.62 3.62 -5.51
C ASP A 61 -6.66 4.44 -6.82
N PRO A 62 -5.98 4.00 -7.89
CA PRO A 62 -6.02 4.67 -9.19
C PRO A 62 -7.41 4.74 -9.84
N ASP A 63 -8.41 3.96 -9.40
CA ASP A 63 -9.78 4.03 -9.94
C ASP A 63 -10.48 5.37 -9.64
N HIS A 64 -10.02 6.12 -8.62
CA HIS A 64 -10.59 7.41 -8.23
C HIS A 64 -9.71 8.62 -8.56
N ALA A 65 -8.44 8.41 -8.91
CA ALA A 65 -7.51 9.47 -9.24
C ALA A 65 -6.56 8.97 -10.32
N TYR A 66 -6.36 9.76 -11.38
CA TYR A 66 -5.75 9.30 -12.64
C TYR A 66 -4.39 8.59 -12.57
N ARG A 67 -3.74 8.48 -11.40
CA ARG A 67 -2.59 7.57 -11.16
C ARG A 67 -2.45 6.96 -9.75
N GLY A 68 -3.36 7.14 -8.79
CA GLY A 68 -3.23 6.60 -7.40
C GLY A 68 -1.89 6.87 -6.72
N TYR A 69 -1.63 6.31 -5.53
CA TYR A 69 -0.29 6.32 -4.91
C TYR A 69 -0.18 5.35 -3.74
N PHE A 70 1.05 5.00 -3.33
CA PHE A 70 1.36 4.27 -2.11
C PHE A 70 2.57 4.89 -1.39
N LEU A 71 2.33 5.53 -0.25
CA LEU A 71 3.33 6.32 0.48
C LEU A 71 3.43 5.88 1.94
N THR A 72 4.63 5.92 2.53
CA THR A 72 4.82 5.71 3.97
C THR A 72 4.23 6.88 4.73
N VAL A 73 3.57 6.58 5.86
CA VAL A 73 3.12 7.58 6.82
C VAL A 73 4.23 7.74 7.87
N GLN A 74 4.76 8.95 8.03
CA GLN A 74 5.74 9.29 9.07
C GLN A 74 5.08 9.40 10.45
#